data_AF-A0A0Q9AX40-F1
#
_entry.id   AF-A0A0Q9AX40-F1
#
_cell.length_a   1.000
_cell.length_b   1.000
_cell.length_c   1.000
_cell.angle_alpha   90.00
_cell.angle_beta   90.00
_cell.angle_gamma   90.00
#
_symmetry.space_group_name_H-M   'P 1'
#
loop_
_entity.id
_entity.type
_entity.pdbx_description
1 polymer ?
#
loop_
_entity_poly.entity_id
_entity_poly.type
_entity_poly.pdbx_seq_one_letter_code
_entity_poly.pdbx_strand_id
1 'polypeptide(L)'
;MSYSIFVFHANAAYAHDSQQDTFMALAAMYVEASPVYREVGWLRDWQTFWMEEAGNQGNGCSDLDPQRYLTDDDRIVLFREFLDDYRSWVSTTAASINLVTGYDADKLVDFTETMEAVITGDRTNPRVIPSGSVPFQGWMNEPFAGPSPTAGGGKGAT
;
A
#
# COMPACT_ATOMS: atom_id res chain seq x y z
N MET A 1 6.21 3.04 -16.05
CA MET A 1 5.97 2.56 -14.67
C MET A 1 4.49 2.45 -14.51
N SER A 2 3.99 1.27 -14.12
CA SER A 2 2.57 1.01 -13.96
C SER A 2 2.14 1.31 -12.51
N TYR A 3 0.88 1.69 -12.36
CA TYR A 3 0.23 2.02 -11.09
C TYR A 3 -0.95 1.08 -10.90
N SER A 4 -1.15 0.63 -9.67
CA SER A 4 -2.31 -0.11 -9.22
C SER A 4 -3.20 0.77 -8.35
N ILE A 5 -4.37 0.24 -8.00
CA ILE A 5 -5.26 0.86 -7.02
C ILE A 5 -5.51 -0.15 -5.91
N PHE A 6 -5.20 0.24 -4.68
CA PHE A 6 -5.62 -0.47 -3.48
C PHE A 6 -7.03 -0.01 -3.10
N VAL A 7 -8.00 -0.95 -3.05
CA VAL A 7 -9.41 -0.66 -2.77
C VAL A 7 -9.90 -1.46 -1.58
N PHE A 8 -10.55 -0.78 -0.63
CA PHE A 8 -11.30 -1.43 0.45
C PHE A 8 -12.63 -0.71 0.68
N HIS A 9 -13.73 -1.44 0.52
CA HIS A 9 -15.10 -0.89 0.56
C HIS A 9 -15.26 0.39 -0.31
N ALA A 10 -15.62 1.51 0.31
CA ALA A 10 -15.86 2.78 -0.37
C ALA A 10 -14.56 3.61 -0.57
N ASN A 11 -13.40 3.10 -0.16
CA ASN A 11 -12.15 3.83 -0.10
C ASN A 11 -11.12 3.22 -1.06
N ALA A 12 -10.28 4.06 -1.64
CA ALA A 12 -9.22 3.63 -2.53
C ALA A 12 -8.01 4.57 -2.44
N ALA A 13 -6.84 4.08 -2.82
CA ALA A 13 -5.64 4.88 -3.05
C ALA A 13 -4.83 4.30 -4.21
N TYR A 14 -4.15 5.17 -4.96
CA TYR A 14 -3.18 4.75 -5.96
C TYR A 14 -1.90 4.25 -5.28
N ALA A 15 -1.32 3.19 -5.83
CA ALA A 15 -0.05 2.64 -5.41
C ALA A 15 0.81 2.34 -6.63
N HIS A 16 2.13 2.49 -6.51
CA HIS A 16 2.99 1.92 -7.56
C HIS A 16 3.08 0.40 -7.40
N ASP A 17 3.08 -0.31 -8.52
CA ASP A 17 3.23 -1.77 -8.56
C ASP A 17 4.46 -2.24 -7.77
N SER A 18 5.57 -1.50 -7.86
CA SER A 18 6.79 -1.80 -7.12
C SER A 18 6.64 -1.67 -5.60
N GLN A 19 5.80 -0.76 -5.08
CA GLN A 19 5.57 -0.66 -3.63
C GLN A 19 4.73 -1.84 -3.16
N GLN A 20 3.72 -2.23 -3.96
CA GLN A 20 2.85 -3.35 -3.65
C GLN A 20 3.60 -4.68 -3.70
N ASP A 21 4.39 -4.94 -4.74
CA ASP A 21 5.23 -6.15 -4.83
C ASP A 21 6.23 -6.23 -3.68
N THR A 22 6.89 -5.11 -3.38
CA THR A 22 7.88 -5.07 -2.30
C THR A 22 7.20 -5.28 -0.94
N PHE A 23 6.02 -4.69 -0.72
CA PHE A 23 5.21 -4.94 0.46
C PHE A 23 4.83 -6.42 0.53
N MET A 24 4.24 -7.02 -0.50
CA MET A 24 3.83 -8.43 -0.51
C MET A 24 4.98 -9.37 -0.16
N ALA A 25 6.16 -9.18 -0.78
CA ALA A 25 7.33 -10.01 -0.50
C ALA A 25 7.83 -9.85 0.94
N LEU A 26 8.02 -8.62 1.42
CA LEU A 26 8.58 -8.37 2.75
C LEU A 26 7.57 -8.64 3.87
N ALA A 27 6.30 -8.30 3.67
CA ALA A 27 5.20 -8.63 4.57
C ALA A 27 5.07 -10.14 4.72
N ALA A 28 5.20 -10.90 3.62
CA ALA A 28 5.15 -12.35 3.69
C ALA A 28 6.29 -12.93 4.53
N MET A 29 7.52 -12.42 4.34
CA MET A 29 8.65 -12.78 5.19
C MET A 29 8.42 -12.41 6.66
N TYR A 30 7.85 -11.24 6.93
CA TYR A 30 7.60 -10.76 8.28
C TYR A 30 6.53 -11.61 9.00
N VAL A 31 5.44 -11.98 8.31
CA VAL A 31 4.42 -12.90 8.84
C VAL A 31 5.02 -14.26 9.21
N GLU A 32 5.88 -14.84 8.35
CA GLU A 32 6.55 -16.11 8.64
C GLU A 32 7.50 -16.00 9.84
N ALA A 33 8.23 -14.89 9.96
CA ALA A 33 9.22 -14.68 11.01
C ALA A 33 8.61 -14.36 12.39
N SER A 34 7.42 -13.74 12.43
CA SER A 34 6.77 -13.34 13.68
C SER A 34 5.89 -14.46 14.25
N PRO A 35 6.19 -14.98 15.46
CA PRO A 35 5.34 -15.97 16.12
C PRO A 35 3.90 -15.50 16.33
N VAL A 36 3.71 -14.20 16.54
CA VAL A 36 2.40 -13.58 16.76
C VAL A 36 1.52 -13.72 15.51
N TYR A 37 2.08 -13.47 14.33
CA TYR A 37 1.31 -13.43 13.09
C TYR A 37 1.27 -14.76 12.36
N ARG A 38 2.30 -15.60 12.49
CA ARG A 38 2.33 -16.90 11.82
C ARG A 38 1.24 -17.87 12.29
N GLU A 39 0.70 -17.65 13.50
CA GLU A 39 -0.35 -18.50 14.10
C GLU A 39 -1.76 -17.99 13.75
N VAL A 40 -1.85 -16.83 13.10
CA VAL A 40 -3.11 -16.24 12.64
C VAL A 40 -3.50 -16.87 11.30
N GLY A 41 -4.40 -17.86 11.33
CA GLY A 41 -4.73 -18.68 10.15
C GLY A 41 -5.14 -17.89 8.91
N TRP A 42 -6.02 -16.88 9.04
CA TRP A 42 -6.47 -16.09 7.88
C TRP A 42 -5.34 -15.23 7.28
N LEU A 43 -4.41 -14.75 8.11
CA LEU A 43 -3.26 -13.96 7.66
C LEU A 43 -2.22 -14.85 6.97
N ARG A 44 -2.09 -16.12 7.40
CA ARG A 44 -1.29 -17.15 6.70
C ARG A 44 -1.85 -17.50 5.32
N ASP A 45 -3.16 -17.64 5.22
CA ASP A 45 -3.82 -17.88 3.94
C ASP A 45 -3.63 -16.69 3.00
N TRP A 46 -3.69 -15.47 3.54
CA TRP A 46 -3.45 -14.24 2.78
C TRP A 46 -1.99 -14.10 2.34
N GLN A 47 -1.05 -14.42 3.23
CA GLN A 47 0.38 -14.46 2.95
C GLN A 47 0.72 -15.42 1.82
N THR A 48 0.11 -16.61 1.82
CA THR A 48 0.30 -17.60 0.75
C THR A 48 -0.12 -17.01 -0.59
N PHE A 49 -1.29 -16.37 -0.63
CA PHE A 49 -1.79 -15.68 -1.81
C PHE A 49 -0.84 -14.56 -2.28
N TRP A 50 -0.32 -13.72 -1.38
CA TRP A 50 0.68 -12.69 -1.75
C TRP A 50 1.92 -13.28 -2.42
N MET A 51 2.41 -14.42 -1.95
CA MET A 51 3.59 -15.07 -2.53
C MET A 51 3.32 -15.68 -3.91
N GLU A 52 2.08 -16.09 -4.18
CA GLU A 52 1.66 -16.61 -5.49
C GLU A 52 1.50 -15.48 -6.52
N GLU A 53 1.09 -14.29 -6.09
CA GLU A 53 0.80 -13.14 -6.96
C GLU A 53 2.00 -12.21 -7.19
N ALA A 54 2.95 -12.14 -6.24
CA ALA A 54 4.10 -11.24 -6.34
C ALA A 54 4.93 -11.48 -7.62
N GLY A 55 5.15 -10.42 -8.41
CA GLY A 55 5.95 -10.47 -9.63
C GLY A 55 5.26 -11.06 -10.88
N ASN A 56 4.01 -11.53 -10.80
CA ASN A 56 3.23 -12.03 -11.95
C ASN A 56 2.47 -10.90 -12.70
N GLN A 57 2.90 -9.65 -12.54
CA GLN A 57 2.12 -8.46 -12.91
C GLN A 57 2.21 -8.07 -14.40
N GLY A 58 1.27 -8.56 -15.21
CA GLY A 58 1.04 -8.07 -16.57
C GLY A 58 0.07 -6.88 -16.69
N ASN A 59 -0.68 -6.54 -15.62
CA ASN A 59 -1.82 -5.62 -15.69
C ASN A 59 -2.13 -4.80 -14.42
N GLY A 60 -1.15 -4.57 -13.55
CA GLY A 60 -1.32 -3.72 -12.37
C GLY A 60 -2.16 -4.37 -11.28
N CYS A 61 -1.66 -4.32 -10.06
CA CYS A 61 -2.07 -5.21 -8.99
C CYS A 61 -3.30 -4.70 -8.23
N SER A 62 -4.50 -4.96 -8.74
CA SER A 62 -5.74 -4.91 -7.96
C SER A 62 -5.79 -5.92 -6.79
N ASP A 63 -4.70 -6.62 -6.50
CA ASP A 63 -4.67 -8.00 -6.04
C ASP A 63 -4.14 -8.19 -4.62
N LEU A 64 -4.10 -7.16 -3.77
CA LEU A 64 -3.99 -7.43 -2.33
C LEU A 64 -5.27 -8.07 -1.79
N ASP A 65 -6.41 -8.01 -2.49
CA ASP A 65 -7.71 -8.60 -2.12
C ASP A 65 -8.10 -8.43 -0.62
N PRO A 66 -8.01 -7.22 -0.05
CA PRO A 66 -8.33 -7.01 1.36
C PRO A 66 -9.80 -7.34 1.68
N GLN A 67 -10.70 -7.27 0.69
CA GLN A 67 -12.12 -7.57 0.88
C GLN A 67 -12.38 -9.04 1.18
N ARG A 68 -11.56 -9.95 0.64
CA ARG A 68 -11.68 -11.39 0.91
C ARG A 68 -11.17 -11.77 2.29
N TYR A 69 -10.21 -11.04 2.84
CA TYR A 69 -9.50 -11.44 4.06
C TYR A 69 -9.91 -10.62 5.29
N LEU A 70 -10.19 -9.32 5.14
CA LEU A 70 -10.64 -8.41 6.20
C LEU A 70 -12.17 -8.40 6.28
N THR A 71 -12.72 -9.54 6.70
CA THR A 71 -14.17 -9.82 6.65
C THR A 71 -14.98 -9.26 7.82
N ASP A 72 -14.30 -8.80 8.87
CA ASP A 72 -14.90 -8.39 10.13
C ASP A 72 -13.97 -7.38 10.86
N ASP A 73 -14.53 -6.68 11.84
CA ASP A 73 -13.84 -5.61 12.57
C ASP A 73 -12.62 -6.13 13.35
N ASP A 74 -12.66 -7.35 13.88
CA ASP A 74 -11.56 -7.94 14.65
C ASP A 74 -10.35 -8.19 13.74
N ARG A 75 -10.58 -8.70 12.51
CA ARG A 75 -9.51 -8.85 11.52
C ARG A 75 -8.96 -7.50 11.06
N ILE A 76 -9.81 -6.49 10.92
CA ILE A 76 -9.37 -5.13 10.59
C ILE A 76 -8.45 -4.59 11.68
N VAL A 77 -8.83 -4.74 12.96
CA VAL A 77 -8.00 -4.32 14.09
C VAL A 77 -6.66 -5.05 14.09
N LEU A 78 -6.66 -6.38 13.97
CA LEU A 78 -5.44 -7.17 13.95
C LEU A 78 -4.53 -6.84 12.76
N PHE A 79 -5.11 -6.54 11.59
CA PHE A 79 -4.32 -6.13 10.44
C PHE A 79 -3.66 -4.76 10.66
N ARG A 80 -4.33 -3.83 11.35
CA ARG A 80 -3.74 -2.53 11.69
C ARG A 80 -2.57 -2.68 12.66
N GLU A 81 -2.71 -3.55 13.66
CA GLU A 81 -1.59 -3.90 14.56
C GLU A 81 -0.43 -4.49 13.77
N PHE A 82 -0.72 -5.41 12.84
CA PHE A 82 0.28 -5.95 11.92
C PHE A 82 0.99 -4.87 11.09
N LEU A 83 0.26 -3.91 10.52
CA LEU A 83 0.86 -2.82 9.75
C LEU A 83 1.78 -1.95 10.62
N ASP A 84 1.41 -1.71 11.88
CA ASP A 84 2.22 -0.92 12.80
C ASP A 84 3.53 -1.64 13.18
N ASP A 85 3.43 -2.90 13.55
CA ASP A 85 4.57 -3.76 13.87
C ASP A 85 5.49 -3.93 12.65
N TYR A 86 4.90 -4.08 11.46
CA TYR A 86 5.64 -4.12 10.20
C TYR A 86 6.38 -2.82 9.93
N ARG A 87 5.76 -1.64 10.12
CA ARG A 87 6.44 -0.33 9.95
C ARG A 87 7.63 -0.18 10.89
N SER A 88 7.46 -0.60 12.15
CA SER A 88 8.55 -0.61 13.12
C SER A 88 9.70 -1.52 12.66
N TRP A 89 9.38 -2.72 12.18
CA TRP A 89 10.36 -3.64 11.62
C TRP A 89 11.06 -3.10 10.37
N VAL A 90 10.33 -2.51 9.41
CA VAL A 90 10.91 -1.88 8.22
C VAL A 90 11.88 -0.77 8.60
N SER A 91 11.49 0.08 9.56
CA SER A 91 12.33 1.19 10.02
C SER A 91 13.63 0.71 10.66
N THR A 92 13.59 -0.38 11.44
CA THR A 92 14.80 -0.96 12.07
C THR A 92 15.69 -1.72 11.10
N THR A 93 15.14 -2.19 9.97
CA THR A 93 15.86 -2.99 8.95
C THR A 93 16.11 -2.25 7.64
N ALA A 94 15.86 -0.93 7.62
CA ALA A 94 15.87 -0.10 6.42
C ALA A 94 17.13 -0.24 5.55
N ALA A 95 18.31 -0.27 6.19
CA ALA A 95 19.58 -0.43 5.48
C ALA A 95 19.69 -1.79 4.76
N SER A 96 19.20 -2.86 5.37
CA SER A 96 19.19 -4.20 4.78
C SER A 96 18.16 -4.30 3.65
N ILE A 97 16.98 -3.70 3.83
CA ILE A 97 15.95 -3.63 2.78
C ILE A 97 16.54 -2.93 1.56
N ASN A 98 17.12 -1.73 1.73
CA ASN A 98 17.69 -0.99 0.63
C ASN A 98 18.82 -1.75 -0.09
N LEU A 99 19.69 -2.43 0.68
CA LEU A 99 20.77 -3.23 0.12
C LEU A 99 20.27 -4.41 -0.72
N VAL A 100 19.20 -5.09 -0.28
CA VAL A 100 18.72 -6.34 -0.89
C VAL A 100 17.72 -6.08 -2.02
N THR A 101 16.84 -5.09 -1.86
CA THR A 101 15.75 -4.84 -2.82
C THR A 101 16.00 -3.60 -3.68
N GLY A 102 16.96 -2.75 -3.31
CA GLY A 102 17.13 -1.42 -3.91
C GLY A 102 15.99 -0.46 -3.57
N TYR A 103 15.02 -0.89 -2.75
CA TYR A 103 13.83 -0.12 -2.44
C TYR A 103 14.06 0.79 -1.22
N ASP A 104 13.32 1.89 -1.19
CA ASP A 104 13.39 2.87 -0.12
C ASP A 104 12.42 2.49 1.00
N ALA A 105 12.95 2.25 2.20
CA ALA A 105 12.15 1.83 3.35
C ALA A 105 11.07 2.86 3.72
N ASP A 106 11.37 4.16 3.57
CA ASP A 106 10.41 5.23 3.86
C ASP A 106 9.20 5.14 2.92
N LYS A 107 9.41 4.74 1.67
CA LYS A 107 8.31 4.51 0.71
C LYS A 107 7.46 3.29 1.03
N LEU A 108 7.97 2.32 1.80
CA LEU A 108 7.17 1.20 2.30
C LEU A 108 6.34 1.65 3.50
N VAL A 109 6.93 2.44 4.40
CA VAL A 109 6.21 3.03 5.54
C VAL A 109 5.04 3.88 5.03
N ASP A 110 5.30 4.83 4.14
CA ASP A 110 4.27 5.67 3.50
C ASP A 110 3.15 4.85 2.84
N PHE A 111 3.50 3.74 2.20
CA PHE A 111 2.54 2.85 1.56
C PHE A 111 1.64 2.17 2.59
N THR A 112 2.21 1.63 3.68
CA THR A 112 1.43 0.97 4.74
C THR A 112 0.54 1.93 5.52
N GLU A 113 0.97 3.17 5.74
CA GLU A 113 0.10 4.23 6.30
C GLU A 113 -1.08 4.52 5.37
N THR A 114 -0.83 4.55 4.05
CA THR A 114 -1.88 4.75 3.05
C THR A 114 -2.86 3.57 3.03
N MET A 115 -2.37 2.33 3.14
CA MET A 115 -3.22 1.13 3.27
C MET A 115 -4.10 1.20 4.52
N GLU A 116 -3.52 1.53 5.67
CA GLU A 116 -4.27 1.69 6.91
C GLU A 116 -5.37 2.75 6.79
N ALA A 117 -5.05 3.90 6.18
CA ALA A 117 -6.01 4.96 5.95
C ALA A 117 -7.16 4.52 5.02
N VAL A 118 -6.87 3.75 3.97
CA VAL A 118 -7.91 3.17 3.08
C VAL A 118 -8.79 2.18 3.85
N ILE A 119 -8.21 1.30 4.66
CA ILE A 119 -8.96 0.27 5.41
C ILE A 119 -9.86 0.89 6.47
N THR A 120 -9.37 1.91 7.17
CA THR A 120 -10.12 2.64 8.20
C THR A 120 -11.06 3.70 7.63
N GLY A 121 -10.95 4.00 6.34
CA GLY A 121 -11.71 5.06 5.69
C GLY A 121 -11.33 6.47 6.13
N ASP A 122 -10.09 6.67 6.55
CA ASP A 122 -9.57 7.97 6.93
C ASP A 122 -9.41 8.88 5.70
N ARG A 123 -10.38 9.77 5.52
CA ARG A 123 -10.40 10.79 4.45
C ARG A 123 -9.54 12.02 4.74
N THR A 124 -8.96 12.12 5.94
CA THR A 124 -8.00 13.20 6.22
C THR A 124 -6.66 12.95 5.56
N ASN A 125 -6.34 11.69 5.25
CA ASN A 125 -5.21 11.34 4.40
C ASN A 125 -5.50 11.76 2.94
N PRO A 126 -4.71 12.66 2.34
CA PRO A 126 -4.97 13.21 1.01
C PRO A 126 -4.86 12.17 -0.13
N ARG A 127 -4.29 10.99 0.15
CA ARG A 127 -4.15 9.89 -0.82
C ARG A 127 -5.43 9.04 -0.92
N VAL A 128 -6.37 9.18 0.03
CA VAL A 128 -7.57 8.33 0.11
C VAL A 128 -8.75 8.95 -0.66
N ILE A 129 -9.07 8.36 -1.81
CA ILE A 129 -10.14 8.80 -2.73
C ILE A 129 -11.35 7.86 -2.71
N PRO A 130 -12.57 8.31 -3.04
CA PRO A 130 -13.73 7.41 -3.11
C PRO A 130 -13.49 6.32 -4.15
N SER A 131 -13.82 5.07 -3.84
CA SER A 131 -13.61 3.97 -4.79
C SER A 131 -14.44 4.16 -6.07
N GLY A 132 -15.62 4.79 -5.98
CA GLY A 132 -16.43 5.20 -7.13
C GLY A 132 -15.82 6.33 -7.99
N SER A 133 -14.76 6.99 -7.52
CA SER A 133 -14.01 8.01 -8.26
C SER A 133 -12.81 7.43 -9.02
N VAL A 134 -12.53 6.13 -8.84
CA VAL A 134 -11.47 5.42 -9.55
C VAL A 134 -11.95 5.17 -10.99
N PRO A 135 -11.30 5.76 -12.01
CA PRO A 135 -11.73 5.59 -13.39
C PRO A 135 -11.53 4.13 -13.81
N PHE A 136 -12.62 3.43 -14.13
CA PHE A 136 -12.58 2.10 -14.70
C PHE A 136 -11.85 2.18 -16.06
N GLN A 137 -10.66 1.60 -16.15
CA GLN A 137 -10.03 1.11 -17.40
C GLN A 137 -9.21 2.06 -18.30
N GLY A 138 -8.88 3.30 -17.89
CA GLY A 138 -8.29 4.30 -18.82
C GLY A 138 -6.80 4.70 -18.70
N TRP A 139 -6.09 4.41 -17.59
CA TRP A 139 -4.80 5.08 -17.30
C TRP A 139 -3.68 4.09 -17.01
N MET A 140 -3.09 3.52 -18.06
CA MET A 140 -1.81 2.78 -17.98
C MET A 140 -0.60 3.58 -18.52
N ASN A 141 -0.73 4.85 -18.93
CA ASN A 141 0.36 5.50 -19.71
C ASN A 141 0.64 6.99 -19.49
N GLU A 142 0.21 7.65 -18.40
CA GLU A 142 0.66 9.03 -18.15
C GLU A 142 1.39 9.19 -16.80
N PRO A 143 2.54 9.91 -16.78
CA PRO A 143 3.24 10.20 -15.54
C PRO A 143 2.41 11.21 -14.73
N PHE A 144 2.04 10.83 -13.50
CA PHE A 144 1.45 11.74 -12.53
C PHE A 144 2.33 13.00 -12.39
N ALA A 145 1.87 14.11 -12.96
CA ALA A 145 2.33 15.43 -12.58
C ALA A 145 1.65 15.75 -11.25
N GLY A 146 2.43 15.82 -10.17
CA GLY A 146 1.96 16.34 -8.89
C GLY A 146 1.38 17.75 -9.04
N PRO A 147 0.69 18.27 -8.00
CA PRO A 147 0.11 19.61 -8.06
C PRO A 147 1.19 20.63 -8.40
N SER A 148 0.99 21.33 -9.52
CA SER A 148 1.86 22.44 -9.91
C SER A 148 1.87 23.49 -8.78
N PRO A 149 3.04 24.04 -8.42
CA PRO A 149 3.10 25.07 -7.40
C PRO A 149 2.27 26.26 -7.86
N THR A 150 1.33 26.65 -7.02
CA THR A 150 0.53 27.86 -7.12
C THR A 150 1.47 29.05 -7.32
N ALA A 151 1.41 29.67 -8.50
CA ALA A 151 2.03 30.97 -8.74
C ALA A 151 1.26 32.04 -7.96
N GLY A 152 1.61 32.20 -6.69
CA GLY A 152 1.23 33.32 -5.86
C GLY A 152 2.19 34.49 -6.07
N GLY A 153 1.67 35.60 -6.58
CA GLY A 153 2.07 36.95 -6.15
C GLY A 153 3.20 37.64 -6.94
N GLY A 154 2.86 38.78 -7.54
CA GLY A 154 3.84 39.74 -8.06
C GLY A 154 3.21 41.03 -8.58
N LYS A 155 2.96 41.98 -7.68
CA LYS A 155 2.60 43.38 -7.97
C LYS A 155 3.72 44.14 -8.69
N GLY A 156 3.35 45.20 -9.42
CA GLY A 156 4.21 46.39 -9.70
C GLY A 156 4.49 46.57 -11.18
N ALA A 157 3.91 47.60 -11.83
CA ALA A 157 4.54 48.92 -12.06
C ALA A 157 5.80 48.79 -12.93
N THR A 158 5.85 49.30 -14.15
CA THR A 158 5.54 50.67 -14.63
C THR A 158 5.15 50.69 -16.09
#